data_AF-A0A6N8HF25-F1
#
_entry.id   AF-A0A6N8HF25-F1
#
_cell.length_a   1.000
_cell.length_b   1.000
_cell.length_c   1.000
_cell.angle_alpha   90.00
_cell.angle_beta   90.00
_cell.angle_gamma   90.00
#
_symmetry.space_group_name_H-M   'P 1'
#
loop_
_entity.id
_entity.type
_entity.pdbx_description
1 polymer ?
#
loop_
_entity_poly.entity_id
_entity_poly.type
_entity_poly.pdbx_seq_one_letter_code
_entity_poly.pdbx_strand_id
1 'polypeptide(L)'
;MKNLYISLSFMLAAQFAMAQNKDTEKADKLFNRFEYIDAADEYMKLANKKDPYVYRQLAESYYNMFNSKEAIKWYEKAVKSKQDSEIYYHYAQMLKAEGRYEEANAQMLTFAKMAPKDQRAIIFMKDPDYLPKLKSQTKLFDEQYLDISDKKYTDFGAVLNDDKSFYFTSTRNTVRRKYGRNEEPYLDLYVATYQGDGKFSSPEPVTEINSKWHDGPATITADGNTMYFASESFKEGKFEKDNGQQTGLLYIFKATKVNGKWGNVEALPLNDKRWSSANPSVSADGKTLYFSSNRTGSMGETDIWKVDIKGPNSYGKPENMGPKVNTEGRESFPYITSDNKLFFSSEGLKGFGGYDVYMIDLNGDNEAINLGDPINTSKDDFSFTFNASQNVGFFASNRLGTDNLYMATPICGVEVIVTVRDKKTGKIIPAGKVAILDDRNNVIETRTADANGKVTYSVDCDTDYTVQASIEGYKTDNFPAEKKHGGEVAVMADLEPLDDLIVGDRVVLNSIYFEYDKSNITPQAAFELNKLVDVMKSYPEMVIEAQAHTDSRGSDDYNMKLSEQRAKSVMQYVVSQGISRERITGKGYGETMPKVNCGDNCTEEEHAKNRRNEFVIIKR
;
A
#
# COMPACT_ATOMS: atom_id res chain seq x y z
N MET A 1 -21.31 -1.04 -26.93
CA MET A 1 -21.36 -2.43 -26.43
C MET A 1 -20.55 -2.43 -25.16
N LYS A 2 -21.24 -2.55 -24.02
CA LYS A 2 -20.72 -2.23 -22.69
C LYS A 2 -20.12 -3.51 -22.10
N ASN A 3 -18.85 -3.46 -21.70
CA ASN A 3 -18.30 -4.49 -20.81
C ASN A 3 -19.06 -4.35 -19.48
N LEU A 4 -19.62 -5.45 -18.99
CA LEU A 4 -20.43 -5.52 -17.78
C LEU A 4 -19.63 -6.31 -16.74
N TYR A 5 -19.42 -5.71 -15.57
CA TYR A 5 -18.61 -6.32 -14.50
C TYR A 5 -19.47 -7.23 -13.63
N ILE A 6 -18.92 -8.37 -13.19
CA ILE A 6 -19.60 -9.28 -12.26
C ILE A 6 -18.96 -9.12 -10.89
N SER A 7 -19.51 -8.23 -10.06
CA SER A 7 -19.54 -8.54 -8.64
C SER A 7 -20.86 -9.27 -8.39
N LEU A 8 -20.82 -10.54 -8.00
CA LEU A 8 -21.96 -11.22 -7.38
C LEU A 8 -22.15 -10.61 -5.99
N SER A 9 -22.58 -9.35 -5.96
CA SER A 9 -22.86 -8.59 -4.76
C SER A 9 -24.27 -8.96 -4.28
N PHE A 10 -24.37 -9.33 -3.01
CA PHE A 10 -25.65 -9.51 -2.36
C PHE A 10 -26.22 -8.14 -2.04
N MET A 11 -27.46 -7.89 -2.43
CA MET A 11 -28.16 -6.68 -2.01
C MET A 11 -29.49 -7.03 -1.38
N LEU A 12 -29.69 -6.47 -0.19
CA LEU A 12 -30.99 -6.43 0.46
C LEU A 12 -31.73 -5.19 -0.05
N ALA A 13 -32.94 -5.36 -0.57
CA ALA A 13 -33.78 -4.24 -0.96
C ALA A 13 -34.26 -3.48 0.30
N ALA A 14 -33.90 -2.21 0.42
CA ALA A 14 -34.58 -1.30 1.33
C ALA A 14 -35.99 -1.03 0.77
N GLN A 15 -37.01 -1.72 1.28
CA GLN A 15 -38.39 -1.50 0.89
C GLN A 15 -38.89 -0.18 1.49
N PHE A 16 -38.88 0.89 0.70
CA PHE A 16 -39.62 2.11 1.00
C PHE A 16 -40.89 2.16 0.15
N ALA A 17 -42.04 2.17 0.82
CA ALA A 17 -43.30 2.52 0.19
C ALA A 17 -43.29 4.00 -0.16
N MET A 18 -42.92 4.33 -1.40
CA MET A 18 -43.22 5.62 -2.02
C MET A 18 -44.24 5.40 -3.14
N ALA A 19 -45.17 6.35 -3.27
CA ALA A 19 -46.33 6.25 -4.16
C ALA A 19 -45.92 5.82 -5.57
N GLN A 20 -46.49 4.70 -6.03
CA GLN A 20 -46.28 4.19 -7.38
C GLN A 20 -46.71 5.25 -8.40
N ASN A 21 -45.72 5.84 -9.07
CA ASN A 21 -45.97 6.56 -10.30
C ASN A 21 -46.24 5.52 -11.38
N LYS A 22 -47.42 5.54 -12.00
CA LYS A 22 -47.76 4.64 -13.12
C LYS A 22 -46.71 4.66 -14.23
N ASP A 23 -46.00 5.79 -14.37
CA ASP A 23 -44.95 5.95 -15.37
C ASP A 23 -43.70 5.12 -15.08
N THR A 24 -43.33 4.91 -13.81
CA THR A 24 -42.10 4.20 -13.42
C THR A 24 -42.31 2.72 -13.10
N GLU A 25 -43.56 2.28 -12.91
CA GLU A 25 -43.90 0.92 -12.45
C GLU A 25 -43.14 -0.20 -13.18
N LYS A 26 -42.99 -0.09 -14.51
CA LYS A 26 -42.24 -1.07 -15.30
C LYS A 26 -40.75 -1.08 -14.94
N ALA A 27 -40.13 0.09 -14.86
CA ALA A 27 -38.72 0.24 -14.55
C ALA A 27 -38.42 -0.16 -13.09
N ASP A 28 -39.31 0.20 -12.16
CA ASP A 28 -39.20 -0.16 -10.74
C ASP A 28 -39.26 -1.69 -10.57
N LYS A 29 -40.14 -2.38 -11.31
CA LYS A 29 -40.18 -3.86 -11.32
C LYS A 29 -38.88 -4.47 -11.84
N LEU A 30 -38.30 -3.94 -12.91
CA LEU A 30 -37.02 -4.43 -13.43
C LEU A 30 -35.89 -4.22 -12.41
N PHE A 31 -35.81 -3.02 -11.83
CA PHE A 31 -34.82 -2.66 -10.81
C PHE A 31 -34.90 -3.58 -9.59
N ASN A 32 -36.10 -3.79 -9.05
CA ASN A 32 -36.33 -4.66 -7.88
C ASN A 32 -36.03 -6.14 -8.16
N ARG A 33 -35.89 -6.54 -9.44
CA ARG A 33 -35.49 -7.90 -9.86
C ARG A 33 -34.01 -8.00 -10.21
N PHE A 34 -33.24 -6.95 -9.97
CA PHE A 34 -31.82 -6.82 -10.29
C PHE A 34 -31.53 -6.88 -11.79
N GLU A 35 -32.52 -6.56 -12.63
CA GLU A 35 -32.40 -6.46 -14.09
C GLU A 35 -31.97 -5.03 -14.46
N TYR A 36 -30.81 -4.62 -13.98
CA TYR A 36 -30.38 -3.21 -14.01
C TYR A 36 -30.15 -2.64 -15.41
N ILE A 37 -29.77 -3.49 -16.38
CA ILE A 37 -29.64 -3.07 -17.79
C ILE A 37 -31.00 -2.63 -18.32
N ASP A 38 -31.99 -3.52 -18.22
CA ASP A 38 -33.34 -3.27 -18.70
C ASP A 38 -34.01 -2.15 -17.90
N ALA A 39 -33.77 -2.10 -16.57
CA ALA A 39 -34.26 -1.04 -15.71
C ALA A 39 -33.72 0.32 -16.15
N ALA A 40 -32.40 0.42 -16.38
CA ALA A 40 -31.77 1.65 -16.86
C ALA A 40 -32.36 2.08 -18.21
N ASP A 41 -32.58 1.14 -19.14
CA ASP A 41 -33.18 1.44 -20.44
C ASP A 41 -34.62 1.96 -20.33
N GLU A 42 -35.44 1.43 -19.40
CA GLU A 42 -36.79 1.93 -19.16
C GLU A 42 -36.79 3.29 -18.43
N TYR A 43 -35.97 3.49 -17.40
CA TYR A 43 -35.86 4.81 -16.75
C TYR A 43 -35.31 5.87 -17.71
N MET A 44 -34.42 5.50 -18.63
CA MET A 44 -33.83 6.43 -19.59
C MET A 44 -34.89 7.07 -20.50
N LYS A 45 -35.96 6.34 -20.84
CA LYS A 45 -37.12 6.87 -21.58
C LYS A 45 -37.87 7.96 -20.82
N LEU A 46 -37.74 7.97 -19.49
CA LEU A 46 -38.43 8.90 -18.58
C LEU A 46 -37.55 10.10 -18.19
N ALA A 47 -36.24 10.10 -18.47
CA ALA A 47 -35.31 11.09 -17.95
C ALA A 47 -35.58 12.54 -18.39
N ASN A 48 -36.28 12.73 -19.51
CA ASN A 48 -36.70 14.06 -19.98
C ASN A 48 -37.73 14.72 -19.05
N LYS A 49 -38.41 13.95 -18.19
CA LYS A 49 -39.38 14.45 -17.22
C LYS A 49 -38.74 15.22 -16.05
N LYS A 50 -37.41 15.19 -15.92
CA LYS A 50 -36.64 15.87 -14.86
C LYS A 50 -37.08 15.51 -13.43
N ASP A 51 -37.50 14.26 -13.26
CA ASP A 51 -37.89 13.70 -11.97
C ASP A 51 -36.62 13.23 -11.21
N PRO A 52 -36.33 13.77 -10.00
CA PRO A 52 -35.20 13.33 -9.21
C PRO A 52 -35.23 11.84 -8.84
N TYR A 53 -36.42 11.24 -8.71
CA TYR A 53 -36.55 9.80 -8.49
C TYR A 53 -35.99 9.01 -9.67
N VAL A 54 -36.38 9.36 -10.90
CA VAL A 54 -35.87 8.73 -12.12
C VAL A 54 -34.36 8.88 -12.24
N TYR A 55 -33.82 10.05 -11.90
CA TYR A 55 -32.37 10.28 -11.90
C TYR A 55 -31.63 9.42 -10.88
N ARG A 56 -32.18 9.31 -9.65
CA ARG A 56 -31.64 8.41 -8.63
C ARG A 56 -31.64 6.97 -9.11
N GLN A 57 -32.77 6.46 -9.60
CA GLN A 57 -32.87 5.08 -10.05
C GLN A 57 -31.97 4.77 -11.26
N LEU A 58 -31.78 5.72 -12.18
CA LEU A 58 -30.78 5.60 -13.26
C LEU A 58 -29.37 5.50 -12.70
N ALA A 59 -29.01 6.37 -11.76
CA ALA A 59 -27.70 6.38 -11.15
C ALA A 59 -27.41 5.07 -10.42
N GLU A 60 -28.35 4.60 -9.61
CA GLU A 60 -28.27 3.33 -8.89
C GLU A 60 -28.21 2.13 -9.86
N SER A 61 -28.98 2.14 -10.96
CA SER A 61 -28.89 1.07 -11.96
C SER A 61 -27.50 0.97 -12.56
N TYR A 62 -26.89 2.11 -12.91
CA TYR A 62 -25.53 2.14 -13.44
C TYR A 62 -24.46 1.86 -12.39
N TYR A 63 -24.66 2.28 -11.14
CA TYR A 63 -23.81 1.93 -10.00
C TYR A 63 -23.73 0.41 -9.84
N ASN A 64 -24.87 -0.27 -9.85
CA ASN A 64 -24.94 -1.73 -9.72
C ASN A 64 -24.38 -2.50 -10.92
N MET A 65 -24.21 -1.84 -12.07
CA MET A 65 -23.52 -2.37 -13.24
C MET A 65 -22.03 -1.98 -13.30
N PHE A 66 -21.54 -1.27 -12.27
CA PHE A 66 -20.24 -0.61 -12.22
C PHE A 66 -19.94 0.25 -13.46
N ASN A 67 -20.99 0.85 -14.05
CA ASN A 67 -20.87 1.82 -15.12
C ASN A 67 -20.68 3.22 -14.52
N SER A 68 -19.51 3.42 -13.91
CA SER A 68 -19.11 4.62 -13.17
C SER A 68 -19.43 5.92 -13.93
N LYS A 69 -19.08 6.00 -15.22
CA LYS A 69 -19.28 7.19 -16.06
C LYS A 69 -20.75 7.59 -16.19
N GLU A 70 -21.63 6.63 -16.51
CA GLU A 70 -23.06 6.94 -16.60
C GLU A 70 -23.65 7.16 -15.20
N ALA A 71 -23.24 6.40 -14.18
CA ALA A 71 -23.71 6.58 -12.81
C ALA A 71 -23.46 8.01 -12.30
N ILE A 72 -22.24 8.52 -12.46
CA ILE A 72 -21.88 9.89 -12.06
C ILE A 72 -22.78 10.93 -12.73
N LYS A 73 -23.00 10.83 -14.04
CA LYS A 73 -23.85 11.77 -14.80
C LYS A 73 -25.28 11.84 -14.26
N TRP A 74 -25.80 10.75 -13.73
CA TRP A 74 -27.13 10.70 -13.14
C TRP A 74 -27.14 11.10 -11.66
N TYR A 75 -26.12 10.73 -10.88
CA TYR A 75 -25.97 11.23 -9.52
C TYR A 75 -25.83 12.75 -9.47
N GLU A 76 -25.03 13.36 -10.36
CA GLU A 76 -24.89 14.82 -10.52
C GLU A 76 -26.23 15.53 -10.70
N LYS A 77 -27.22 14.86 -11.30
CA LYS A 77 -28.59 15.38 -11.44
C LYS A 77 -29.45 15.07 -10.22
N ALA A 78 -29.34 13.86 -9.67
CA ALA A 78 -30.12 13.41 -8.52
C ALA A 78 -29.83 14.26 -7.26
N VAL A 79 -28.56 14.58 -6.99
CA VAL A 79 -28.16 15.34 -5.79
C VAL A 79 -28.51 16.83 -5.84
N LYS A 80 -29.11 17.32 -6.95
CA LYS A 80 -29.68 18.68 -7.02
C LYS A 80 -30.95 18.83 -6.20
N SER A 81 -31.58 17.72 -5.81
CA SER A 81 -32.62 17.68 -4.78
C SER A 81 -32.11 16.94 -3.56
N LYS A 82 -32.82 17.06 -2.43
CA LYS A 82 -32.50 16.29 -1.23
C LYS A 82 -32.58 14.78 -1.53
N GLN A 83 -31.52 14.07 -1.18
CA GLN A 83 -31.39 12.61 -1.25
C GLN A 83 -31.12 12.04 0.14
N ASP A 84 -31.20 10.72 0.27
CA ASP A 84 -30.75 9.99 1.45
C ASP A 84 -29.22 9.94 1.50
N SER A 85 -28.64 9.68 2.68
CA SER A 85 -27.18 9.69 2.87
C SER A 85 -26.46 8.73 1.92
N GLU A 86 -27.03 7.54 1.70
CA GLU A 86 -26.41 6.48 0.89
C GLU A 86 -26.16 6.90 -0.56
N ILE A 87 -27.02 7.74 -1.13
CA ILE A 87 -26.86 8.24 -2.50
C ILE A 87 -25.60 9.10 -2.63
N TYR A 88 -25.24 9.87 -1.61
CA TYR A 88 -23.99 10.63 -1.61
C TYR A 88 -22.78 9.72 -1.47
N TYR A 89 -22.90 8.64 -0.70
CA TYR A 89 -21.85 7.65 -0.56
C TYR A 89 -21.61 6.90 -1.88
N HIS A 90 -22.64 6.34 -2.52
CA HIS A 90 -22.53 5.69 -3.83
C HIS A 90 -21.98 6.64 -4.90
N TYR A 91 -22.42 7.90 -4.90
CA TYR A 91 -21.88 8.90 -5.81
C TYR A 91 -20.38 9.12 -5.56
N ALA A 92 -19.94 9.23 -4.30
CA ALA A 92 -18.53 9.32 -3.96
C ALA A 92 -17.73 8.12 -4.46
N GLN A 93 -18.24 6.89 -4.31
CA GLN A 93 -17.57 5.69 -4.81
C GLN A 93 -17.41 5.69 -6.33
N MET A 94 -18.43 6.10 -7.08
CA MET A 94 -18.31 6.21 -8.54
C MET A 94 -17.34 7.30 -8.98
N LEU A 95 -17.27 8.42 -8.25
CA LEU A 95 -16.25 9.45 -8.47
C LEU A 95 -14.83 8.94 -8.20
N LYS A 96 -14.61 8.20 -7.10
CA LYS A 96 -13.34 7.50 -6.83
C LYS A 96 -12.99 6.56 -7.98
N ALA A 97 -13.97 5.81 -8.49
CA ALA A 97 -13.76 4.84 -9.56
C ALA A 97 -13.25 5.46 -10.88
N GLU A 98 -13.49 6.76 -11.09
CA GLU A 98 -12.98 7.54 -12.21
C GLU A 98 -11.82 8.48 -11.83
N GLY A 99 -11.24 8.32 -10.64
CA GLY A 99 -10.11 9.12 -10.16
C GLY A 99 -10.47 10.57 -9.78
N ARG A 100 -11.75 10.91 -9.65
CA ARG A 100 -12.27 12.25 -9.30
C ARG A 100 -12.32 12.45 -7.78
N TYR A 101 -11.17 12.31 -7.10
CA TYR A 101 -11.08 12.24 -5.64
C TYR A 101 -11.53 13.50 -4.89
N GLU A 102 -11.24 14.69 -5.41
CA GLU A 102 -11.68 15.94 -4.78
C GLU A 102 -13.21 16.04 -4.71
N GLU A 103 -13.87 15.68 -5.82
CA GLU A 103 -15.33 15.66 -5.90
C GLU A 103 -15.91 14.54 -5.03
N ALA A 104 -15.27 13.37 -5.00
CA ALA A 104 -15.66 12.27 -4.12
C ALA A 104 -15.62 12.71 -2.65
N ASN A 105 -14.56 13.39 -2.22
CA ASN A 105 -14.42 13.93 -0.87
C ASN A 105 -15.52 14.94 -0.52
N ALA A 106 -15.95 15.77 -1.47
CA ALA A 106 -17.09 16.67 -1.26
C ALA A 106 -18.41 15.91 -1.00
N GLN A 107 -18.63 14.80 -1.70
CA GLN A 107 -19.80 13.94 -1.46
C GLN A 107 -19.67 13.18 -0.13
N MET A 108 -18.50 12.67 0.20
CA MET A 108 -18.23 12.02 1.50
C MET A 108 -18.43 12.97 2.68
N LEU A 109 -18.05 14.25 2.57
CA LEU A 109 -18.33 15.25 3.59
C LEU A 109 -19.83 15.47 3.78
N THR A 110 -20.62 15.37 2.71
CA THR A 110 -22.09 15.46 2.78
C THR A 110 -22.67 14.23 3.45
N PHE A 111 -22.25 13.03 3.02
CA PHE A 111 -22.60 11.76 3.64
C PHE A 111 -22.29 11.76 5.15
N ALA A 112 -21.08 12.13 5.55
CA ALA A 112 -20.65 12.10 6.95
C ALA A 112 -21.43 13.07 7.85
N LYS A 113 -21.89 14.21 7.31
CA LYS A 113 -22.79 15.13 8.03
C LYS A 113 -24.17 14.52 8.26
N MET A 114 -24.65 13.70 7.32
CA MET A 114 -25.97 13.08 7.39
C MET A 114 -25.98 11.81 8.22
N ALA A 115 -24.88 11.05 8.22
CA ALA A 115 -24.73 9.78 8.92
C ALA A 115 -23.48 9.77 9.84
N PRO A 116 -23.37 10.65 10.84
CA PRO A 116 -22.15 10.82 11.64
C PRO A 116 -21.78 9.62 12.53
N LYS A 117 -22.66 8.63 12.66
CA LYS A 117 -22.43 7.39 13.43
C LYS A 117 -22.07 6.19 12.56
N ASP A 118 -22.18 6.33 11.25
CA ASP A 118 -21.79 5.30 10.28
C ASP A 118 -20.27 5.15 10.29
N GLN A 119 -19.76 3.91 10.26
CA GLN A 119 -18.32 3.69 10.36
C GLN A 119 -17.57 4.27 9.17
N ARG A 120 -18.15 4.23 7.97
CA ARG A 120 -17.54 4.80 6.76
C ARG A 120 -17.38 6.31 6.90
N ALA A 121 -18.34 6.98 7.56
CA ALA A 121 -18.27 8.40 7.88
C ALA A 121 -17.20 8.69 8.96
N ILE A 122 -17.17 7.90 10.04
CA ILE A 122 -16.19 8.05 11.14
C ILE A 122 -14.76 7.86 10.60
N ILE A 123 -14.56 6.79 9.82
CA ILE A 123 -13.31 6.47 9.16
C ILE A 123 -12.88 7.64 8.28
N PHE A 124 -13.75 8.11 7.37
CA PHE A 124 -13.45 9.24 6.49
C PHE A 124 -13.06 10.50 7.28
N MET A 125 -13.84 10.90 8.29
CA MET A 125 -13.60 12.12 9.07
C MET A 125 -12.30 12.09 9.89
N LYS A 126 -11.76 10.90 10.22
CA LYS A 126 -10.47 10.76 10.90
C LYS A 126 -9.28 11.17 10.01
N ASP A 127 -9.38 10.95 8.70
CA ASP A 127 -8.34 11.32 7.74
C ASP A 127 -8.94 11.48 6.33
N PRO A 128 -9.54 12.64 6.00
CA PRO A 128 -10.18 12.88 4.71
C PRO A 128 -9.20 12.93 3.53
N ASP A 129 -7.94 13.27 3.79
CA ASP A 129 -6.86 13.36 2.81
C ASP A 129 -5.88 12.17 2.94
N TYR A 130 -6.45 10.97 3.07
CA TYR A 130 -5.68 9.74 3.24
C TYR A 130 -4.96 9.29 1.95
N LEU A 131 -5.47 9.69 0.78
CA LEU A 131 -5.03 9.14 -0.51
C LEU A 131 -3.56 9.44 -0.82
N PRO A 132 -3.00 10.64 -0.59
CA PRO A 132 -1.56 10.89 -0.76
C PRO A 132 -0.71 9.93 0.08
N LYS A 133 -1.10 9.68 1.34
CA LYS A 133 -0.40 8.75 2.23
C LYS A 133 -0.46 7.32 1.70
N LEU A 134 -1.64 6.91 1.23
CA LEU A 134 -1.87 5.59 0.66
C LEU A 134 -1.11 5.39 -0.66
N LYS A 135 -0.99 6.41 -1.50
CA LYS A 135 -0.17 6.40 -2.72
C LYS A 135 1.34 6.38 -2.43
N SER A 136 1.76 6.95 -1.30
CA SER A 136 3.14 6.90 -0.84
C SER A 136 3.45 5.66 0.02
N GLN A 137 2.48 4.77 0.21
CA GLN A 137 2.70 3.52 0.93
C GLN A 137 3.76 2.70 0.19
N THR A 138 4.67 2.09 0.96
CA THR A 138 5.63 1.15 0.42
C THR A 138 4.92 0.00 -0.28
N LYS A 139 5.36 -0.28 -1.51
CA LYS A 139 4.84 -1.38 -2.32
C LYS A 139 5.04 -2.71 -1.58
N LEU A 140 3.95 -3.42 -1.30
CA LEU A 140 3.99 -4.72 -0.60
C LEU A 140 4.17 -5.89 -1.57
N PHE A 141 3.71 -5.73 -2.81
CA PHE A 141 3.71 -6.78 -3.84
C PHE A 141 3.98 -6.18 -5.22
N ASP A 142 4.75 -6.86 -6.04
CA ASP A 142 4.72 -6.70 -7.50
C ASP A 142 3.52 -7.42 -8.09
N GLU A 143 3.03 -6.92 -9.22
CA GLU A 143 1.88 -7.47 -9.93
C GLU A 143 2.24 -7.93 -11.35
N GLN A 144 1.58 -8.99 -11.81
CA GLN A 144 1.71 -9.49 -13.18
C GLN A 144 0.33 -9.90 -13.71
N TYR A 145 -0.06 -9.37 -14.86
CA TYR A 145 -1.24 -9.86 -15.60
C TYR A 145 -1.04 -11.32 -16.00
N LEU A 146 -2.05 -12.17 -15.79
CA LEU A 146 -1.97 -13.58 -16.14
C LEU A 146 -2.61 -13.87 -17.50
N ASP A 147 -1.83 -14.42 -18.42
CA ASP A 147 -2.27 -14.80 -19.78
C ASP A 147 -3.36 -15.88 -19.82
N ILE A 148 -3.61 -16.57 -18.69
CA ILE A 148 -4.75 -17.49 -18.54
C ILE A 148 -6.09 -16.74 -18.53
N SER A 149 -6.09 -15.43 -18.25
CA SER A 149 -7.27 -14.57 -18.28
C SER A 149 -7.75 -14.33 -19.71
N ASP A 150 -9.06 -14.39 -19.89
CA ASP A 150 -9.72 -14.05 -21.13
C ASP A 150 -9.90 -12.53 -21.23
N LYS A 151 -9.64 -11.96 -22.41
CA LYS A 151 -9.73 -10.50 -22.62
C LYS A 151 -11.17 -10.00 -22.75
N LYS A 152 -12.12 -10.90 -23.01
CA LYS A 152 -13.52 -10.59 -23.27
C LYS A 152 -14.42 -11.04 -22.12
N TYR A 153 -14.08 -12.14 -21.48
CA TYR A 153 -14.86 -12.72 -20.39
C TYR A 153 -14.26 -12.36 -19.04
N THR A 154 -15.05 -12.61 -18.01
CA THR A 154 -14.73 -12.28 -16.63
C THR A 154 -14.05 -13.47 -15.96
N ASP A 155 -12.95 -13.23 -15.24
CA ASP A 155 -12.18 -14.24 -14.50
C ASP A 155 -11.79 -13.75 -13.10
N PHE A 156 -12.09 -14.55 -12.07
CA PHE A 156 -11.82 -14.18 -10.68
C PHE A 156 -11.80 -15.38 -9.73
N GLY A 157 -11.52 -15.13 -8.44
CA GLY A 157 -11.62 -16.15 -7.40
C GLY A 157 -10.58 -17.26 -7.55
N ALA A 158 -9.36 -16.90 -7.93
CA ALA A 158 -8.28 -17.84 -8.15
C ALA A 158 -7.75 -18.41 -6.83
N VAL A 159 -7.50 -19.73 -6.77
CA VAL A 159 -6.86 -20.40 -5.64
C VAL A 159 -5.86 -21.44 -6.16
N LEU A 160 -4.63 -21.40 -5.63
CA LEU A 160 -3.59 -22.38 -5.91
C LEU A 160 -3.55 -23.42 -4.78
N ASN A 161 -4.18 -24.57 -5.02
CA ASN A 161 -4.09 -25.73 -4.15
C ASN A 161 -2.84 -26.56 -4.50
N ASP A 162 -2.35 -27.38 -3.56
CA ASP A 162 -1.23 -28.33 -3.71
C ASP A 162 0.02 -27.82 -4.47
N ASP A 163 0.25 -26.51 -4.40
CA ASP A 163 1.28 -25.75 -5.12
C ASP A 163 1.22 -25.86 -6.66
N LYS A 164 0.20 -26.52 -7.21
CA LYS A 164 0.08 -26.80 -8.65
C LYS A 164 -1.32 -26.61 -9.19
N SER A 165 -2.35 -27.07 -8.50
CA SER A 165 -3.72 -27.06 -9.00
C SER A 165 -4.33 -25.67 -8.85
N PHE A 166 -4.38 -24.92 -9.95
CA PHE A 166 -4.90 -23.56 -10.01
C PHE A 166 -6.37 -23.56 -10.42
N TYR A 167 -7.25 -23.28 -9.49
CA TYR A 167 -8.69 -23.18 -9.74
C TYR A 167 -9.11 -21.73 -9.84
N PHE A 168 -10.04 -21.40 -10.73
CA PHE A 168 -10.62 -20.06 -10.85
C PHE A 168 -12.02 -20.13 -11.47
N THR A 169 -12.78 -19.04 -11.37
CA THR A 169 -14.16 -18.94 -11.91
C THR A 169 -14.17 -18.08 -13.16
N SER A 170 -14.96 -18.46 -14.17
CA SER A 170 -15.00 -17.74 -15.44
C SER A 170 -16.33 -17.78 -16.17
N THR A 171 -16.64 -16.73 -16.93
CA THR A 171 -17.73 -16.69 -17.92
C THR A 171 -17.28 -17.10 -19.34
N ARG A 172 -16.08 -17.69 -19.51
CA ARG A 172 -15.53 -18.05 -20.83
C ARG A 172 -16.26 -19.17 -21.59
N ASN A 173 -17.19 -19.89 -20.96
CA ASN A 173 -17.90 -21.00 -21.59
C ASN A 173 -19.02 -20.53 -22.53
N THR A 174 -18.68 -20.20 -23.77
CA THR A 174 -19.64 -19.69 -24.77
C THR A 174 -20.71 -20.69 -25.25
N VAL A 175 -20.58 -21.96 -24.90
CA VAL A 175 -21.64 -22.97 -25.16
C VAL A 175 -22.81 -22.81 -24.18
N ARG A 176 -22.57 -22.17 -23.02
CA ARG A 176 -23.62 -21.88 -22.05
C ARG A 176 -24.62 -20.86 -22.61
N ARG A 177 -25.84 -20.94 -22.07
CA ARG A 177 -26.82 -19.86 -22.23
C ARG A 177 -26.24 -18.58 -21.63
N LYS A 178 -26.59 -17.44 -22.22
CA LYS A 178 -26.34 -16.14 -21.62
C LYS A 178 -27.27 -15.87 -20.44
N TYR A 179 -26.70 -15.35 -19.37
CA TYR A 179 -27.42 -14.88 -18.21
C TYR A 179 -28.10 -13.56 -18.54
N GLY A 180 -29.43 -13.52 -18.41
CA GLY A 180 -30.23 -12.38 -18.86
C GLY A 180 -29.98 -11.06 -18.11
N ARG A 181 -29.20 -11.07 -17.00
CA ARG A 181 -28.89 -9.83 -16.27
C ARG A 181 -27.67 -9.08 -16.81
N ASN A 182 -26.73 -9.78 -17.41
CA ASN A 182 -25.46 -9.18 -17.88
C ASN A 182 -25.04 -9.63 -19.29
N GLU A 183 -25.84 -10.46 -19.97
CA GLU A 183 -25.57 -10.96 -21.32
C GLU A 183 -24.28 -11.78 -21.47
N GLU A 184 -23.68 -12.20 -20.35
CA GLU A 184 -22.51 -13.10 -20.31
C GLU A 184 -22.94 -14.56 -20.13
N PRO A 185 -22.11 -15.53 -20.55
CA PRO A 185 -22.34 -16.93 -20.19
C PRO A 185 -22.38 -17.15 -18.66
N TYR A 186 -23.06 -18.20 -18.21
CA TYR A 186 -23.03 -18.60 -16.80
C TYR A 186 -21.60 -18.92 -16.33
N LEU A 187 -21.35 -18.69 -15.04
CA LEU A 187 -20.06 -18.90 -14.39
C LEU A 187 -19.79 -20.39 -14.24
N ASP A 188 -18.61 -20.82 -14.65
CA ASP A 188 -18.09 -22.17 -14.49
C ASP A 188 -16.75 -22.11 -13.71
N LEU A 189 -16.48 -23.13 -12.91
CA LEU A 189 -15.15 -23.38 -12.34
C LEU A 189 -14.25 -24.04 -13.38
N TYR A 190 -13.00 -23.57 -13.42
CA TYR A 190 -11.92 -24.08 -14.24
C TYR A 190 -10.74 -24.50 -13.37
N VAL A 191 -9.93 -25.43 -13.88
CA VAL A 191 -8.66 -25.85 -13.29
C VAL A 191 -7.56 -25.82 -14.35
N ALA A 192 -6.37 -25.37 -13.94
CA ALA A 192 -5.14 -25.45 -14.71
C ALA A 192 -3.99 -25.91 -13.80
N THR A 193 -2.87 -26.32 -14.40
CA THR A 193 -1.62 -26.60 -13.68
C THR A 193 -0.73 -25.38 -13.69
N TYR A 194 -0.36 -24.87 -12.52
CA TYR A 194 0.66 -23.84 -12.34
C TYR A 194 2.05 -24.41 -12.62
N GLN A 195 2.82 -23.70 -13.45
CA GLN A 195 4.14 -24.12 -13.93
C GLN A 195 5.27 -23.22 -13.38
N GLY A 196 4.95 -22.28 -12.48
CA GLY A 196 5.87 -21.25 -11.99
C GLY A 196 5.84 -19.98 -12.83
N ASP A 197 6.28 -18.87 -12.24
CA ASP A 197 6.46 -17.55 -12.89
C ASP A 197 5.24 -17.07 -13.71
N GLY A 198 4.03 -17.26 -13.17
CA GLY A 198 2.80 -16.86 -13.83
C GLY A 198 2.42 -17.68 -15.07
N LYS A 199 3.04 -18.85 -15.29
CA LYS A 199 2.73 -19.76 -16.40
C LYS A 199 1.79 -20.86 -15.98
N PHE A 200 0.87 -21.23 -16.88
CA PHE A 200 -0.16 -22.23 -16.62
C PHE A 200 -0.35 -23.16 -17.83
N SER A 201 -0.83 -24.37 -17.57
CA SER A 201 -1.44 -25.21 -18.63
C SER A 201 -2.71 -24.55 -19.17
N SER A 202 -3.23 -25.09 -20.28
CA SER A 202 -4.57 -24.71 -20.72
C SER A 202 -5.62 -25.05 -19.65
N PRO A 203 -6.58 -24.15 -19.39
CA PRO A 203 -7.61 -24.36 -18.38
C PRO A 203 -8.69 -25.32 -18.87
N GLU A 204 -9.11 -26.23 -18.00
CA GLU A 204 -10.16 -27.21 -18.24
C GLU A 204 -11.35 -26.97 -17.30
N PRO A 205 -12.60 -27.09 -17.77
CA PRO A 205 -13.76 -26.95 -16.91
C PRO A 205 -13.83 -28.09 -15.89
N VAL A 206 -14.18 -27.78 -14.63
CA VAL A 206 -14.40 -28.78 -13.58
C VAL A 206 -15.80 -29.39 -13.73
N THR A 207 -15.96 -30.26 -14.72
CA THR A 207 -17.27 -30.76 -15.18
C THR A 207 -18.10 -31.47 -14.11
N GLU A 208 -17.44 -32.05 -13.11
CA GLU A 208 -18.10 -32.74 -11.99
C GLU A 208 -18.76 -31.78 -10.99
N ILE A 209 -18.32 -30.51 -10.97
CA ILE A 209 -18.85 -29.47 -10.08
C ILE A 209 -19.84 -28.57 -10.82
N ASN A 210 -19.48 -28.19 -12.05
CA ASN A 210 -20.22 -27.24 -12.87
C ASN A 210 -21.63 -27.76 -13.19
N SER A 211 -22.63 -26.97 -12.80
CA SER A 211 -24.05 -27.22 -13.01
C SER A 211 -24.55 -26.46 -14.23
N LYS A 212 -25.86 -26.24 -14.37
CA LYS A 212 -26.42 -25.35 -15.40
C LYS A 212 -26.58 -23.88 -14.93
N TRP A 213 -26.22 -23.62 -13.69
CA TRP A 213 -26.33 -22.33 -12.99
C TRP A 213 -24.92 -21.74 -12.79
N HIS A 214 -24.82 -20.59 -12.12
CA HIS A 214 -23.51 -20.07 -11.72
C HIS A 214 -22.86 -20.99 -10.67
N ASP A 215 -21.62 -21.40 -10.91
CA ASP A 215 -20.79 -22.16 -9.96
C ASP A 215 -19.42 -21.48 -9.79
N GLY A 216 -18.96 -21.41 -8.54
CA GLY A 216 -17.75 -20.68 -8.13
C GLY A 216 -18.06 -19.34 -7.46
N PRO A 217 -17.09 -18.71 -6.78
CA PRO A 217 -15.73 -19.19 -6.47
C PRO A 217 -15.67 -20.40 -5.53
N ALA A 218 -14.48 -20.98 -5.41
CA ALA A 218 -14.20 -22.14 -4.59
C ALA A 218 -12.96 -21.97 -3.72
N THR A 219 -12.91 -22.72 -2.62
CA THR A 219 -11.73 -22.97 -1.78
C THR A 219 -11.59 -24.47 -1.58
N ILE A 220 -10.36 -24.94 -1.38
CA ILE A 220 -10.06 -26.36 -1.22
C ILE A 220 -9.22 -26.54 0.04
N THR A 221 -9.52 -27.59 0.81
CA THR A 221 -8.75 -27.93 2.02
C THR A 221 -7.30 -28.28 1.67
N ALA A 222 -6.40 -28.10 2.64
CA ALA A 222 -4.96 -28.34 2.44
C ALA A 222 -4.63 -29.78 2.01
N ASP A 223 -5.46 -30.75 2.40
CA ASP A 223 -5.34 -32.15 1.99
C ASP A 223 -5.84 -32.42 0.55
N GLY A 224 -6.41 -31.42 -0.13
CA GLY A 224 -6.92 -31.51 -1.50
C GLY A 224 -8.23 -32.29 -1.66
N ASN A 225 -8.85 -32.76 -0.57
CA ASN A 225 -9.96 -33.71 -0.64
C ASN A 225 -11.35 -33.08 -0.50
N THR A 226 -11.46 -31.85 0.02
CA THR A 226 -12.75 -31.17 0.20
C THR A 226 -12.74 -29.82 -0.48
N MET A 227 -13.73 -29.57 -1.33
CA MET A 227 -13.97 -28.27 -1.96
C MET A 227 -15.22 -27.64 -1.34
N TYR A 228 -15.14 -26.37 -0.98
CA TYR A 228 -16.29 -25.51 -0.71
C TYR A 228 -16.44 -24.52 -1.85
N PHE A 229 -17.64 -24.36 -2.40
CA PHE A 229 -17.86 -23.46 -3.53
C PHE A 229 -19.25 -22.82 -3.47
N ALA A 230 -19.39 -21.63 -4.05
CA ALA A 230 -20.68 -20.97 -4.19
C ALA A 230 -21.43 -21.50 -5.42
N SER A 231 -22.74 -21.65 -5.33
CA SER A 231 -23.63 -21.96 -6.46
C SER A 231 -25.04 -21.46 -6.20
N GLU A 232 -25.89 -21.40 -7.23
CA GLU A 232 -27.26 -20.93 -7.05
C GLU A 232 -28.16 -21.94 -6.33
N SER A 233 -29.03 -21.44 -5.45
CA SER A 233 -30.01 -22.21 -4.67
C SER A 233 -30.98 -23.02 -5.54
N PHE A 234 -31.09 -22.70 -6.83
CA PHE A 234 -31.82 -23.50 -7.82
C PHE A 234 -31.31 -24.95 -7.93
N LYS A 235 -30.04 -25.21 -7.60
CA LYS A 235 -29.45 -26.57 -7.55
C LYS A 235 -30.17 -27.46 -6.53
N GLU A 236 -30.68 -26.86 -5.44
CA GLU A 236 -31.49 -27.50 -4.41
C GLU A 236 -33.01 -27.37 -4.66
N GLY A 237 -33.42 -26.85 -5.82
CA GLY A 237 -34.82 -26.51 -6.10
C GLY A 237 -35.38 -25.43 -5.16
N LYS A 238 -34.52 -24.61 -4.55
CA LYS A 238 -34.91 -23.52 -3.65
C LYS A 238 -34.88 -22.19 -4.42
N PHE A 239 -36.05 -21.57 -4.56
CA PHE A 239 -36.21 -20.25 -5.17
C PHE A 239 -37.50 -19.61 -4.68
N GLU A 240 -37.56 -18.29 -4.72
CA GLU A 240 -38.83 -17.57 -4.59
C GLU A 240 -39.50 -17.44 -5.94
N LYS A 241 -40.84 -17.45 -5.96
CA LYS A 241 -41.62 -17.27 -7.18
C LYS A 241 -42.55 -16.08 -7.00
N ASP A 242 -42.36 -15.05 -7.82
CA ASP A 242 -43.26 -13.91 -7.90
C ASP A 242 -43.68 -13.68 -9.36
N ASN A 243 -45.00 -13.57 -9.61
CA ASN A 243 -45.59 -13.34 -10.93
C ASN A 243 -45.03 -14.20 -12.08
N GLY A 244 -44.66 -15.45 -11.78
CA GLY A 244 -44.12 -16.41 -12.76
C GLY A 244 -42.60 -16.40 -12.89
N GLN A 245 -41.90 -15.44 -12.29
CA GLN A 245 -40.45 -15.36 -12.27
C GLN A 245 -39.86 -16.02 -11.03
N GLN A 246 -38.72 -16.70 -11.19
CA GLN A 246 -38.01 -17.37 -10.11
C GLN A 246 -36.74 -16.61 -9.75
N THR A 247 -36.53 -16.36 -8.46
CA THR A 247 -35.32 -15.72 -7.93
C THR A 247 -34.59 -16.70 -7.02
N GLY A 248 -33.31 -16.94 -7.31
CA GLY A 248 -32.41 -17.77 -6.49
C GLY A 248 -31.48 -16.92 -5.64
N LEU A 249 -30.91 -17.55 -4.62
CA LEU A 249 -29.87 -17.00 -3.75
C LEU A 249 -28.55 -17.73 -4.00
N LEU A 250 -27.42 -17.18 -3.56
CA LEU A 250 -26.17 -17.95 -3.56
C LEU A 250 -26.07 -18.77 -2.29
N TYR A 251 -25.78 -20.05 -2.46
CA TYR A 251 -25.56 -21.01 -1.39
C TYR A 251 -24.12 -21.53 -1.46
N ILE A 252 -23.57 -21.89 -0.31
CA ILE A 252 -22.31 -22.62 -0.25
C ILE A 252 -22.59 -24.12 -0.32
N PHE A 253 -21.87 -24.81 -1.19
CA PHE A 253 -21.87 -26.26 -1.34
C PHE A 253 -20.52 -26.83 -0.94
N LYS A 254 -20.51 -28.10 -0.58
CA LYS A 254 -19.32 -28.91 -0.32
C LYS A 254 -19.28 -30.07 -1.32
N ALA A 255 -18.11 -30.35 -1.87
CA ALA A 255 -17.83 -31.54 -2.66
C ALA A 255 -16.63 -32.29 -2.10
N THR A 256 -16.57 -33.61 -2.27
CA THR A 256 -15.44 -34.44 -1.86
C THR A 256 -14.76 -35.09 -3.06
N LYS A 257 -13.43 -35.23 -2.97
CA LYS A 257 -12.61 -35.88 -3.98
C LYS A 257 -12.41 -37.34 -3.61
N VAL A 258 -12.83 -38.26 -4.48
CA VAL A 258 -12.64 -39.70 -4.31
C VAL A 258 -12.02 -40.26 -5.57
N ASN A 259 -10.87 -40.93 -5.45
CA ASN A 259 -10.10 -41.47 -6.57
C ASN A 259 -9.80 -40.41 -7.66
N GLY A 260 -9.43 -39.20 -7.23
CA GLY A 260 -9.09 -38.09 -8.12
C GLY A 260 -10.26 -37.35 -8.74
N LYS A 261 -11.51 -37.78 -8.52
CA LYS A 261 -12.71 -37.15 -9.07
C LYS A 261 -13.54 -36.44 -8.00
N TRP A 262 -14.04 -35.26 -8.33
CA TRP A 262 -14.99 -34.55 -7.48
C TRP A 262 -16.37 -35.19 -7.54
N GLY A 263 -17.07 -35.20 -6.40
CA GLY A 263 -18.42 -35.74 -6.28
C GLY A 263 -19.03 -35.42 -4.91
N ASN A 264 -20.11 -36.12 -4.56
CA ASN A 264 -20.84 -35.97 -3.28
C ASN A 264 -21.13 -34.50 -2.95
N VAL A 265 -21.72 -33.79 -3.92
CA VAL A 265 -22.03 -32.38 -3.79
C VAL A 265 -23.24 -32.20 -2.87
N GLU A 266 -23.06 -31.45 -1.78
CA GLU A 266 -24.09 -31.21 -0.76
C GLU A 266 -24.15 -29.72 -0.39
N ALA A 267 -25.34 -29.15 -0.28
CA ALA A 267 -25.50 -27.79 0.24
C ALA A 267 -25.20 -27.75 1.75
N LEU A 268 -24.50 -26.71 2.21
CA LEU A 268 -24.22 -26.56 3.65
C LEU A 268 -25.50 -26.19 4.42
N PRO A 269 -25.64 -26.64 5.69
CA PRO A 269 -26.81 -26.34 6.52
C PRO A 269 -26.88 -24.88 6.99
N LEU A 270 -25.86 -24.06 6.73
CA LEU A 270 -25.83 -22.62 7.03
C LEU A 270 -26.60 -21.77 6.00
N ASN A 271 -27.01 -22.38 4.89
CA ASN A 271 -27.79 -21.72 3.84
C ASN A 271 -29.25 -21.58 4.26
N ASP A 272 -29.90 -20.50 3.85
CA ASP A 272 -31.31 -20.25 4.15
C ASP A 272 -31.94 -19.45 3.00
N LYS A 273 -33.25 -19.59 2.81
CA LYS A 273 -33.99 -18.87 1.77
C LYS A 273 -34.08 -17.35 2.01
N ARG A 274 -33.59 -16.84 3.15
CA ARG A 274 -33.66 -15.43 3.54
C ARG A 274 -32.39 -14.64 3.25
N TRP A 275 -31.27 -15.32 3.02
CA TRP A 275 -29.98 -14.70 2.81
C TRP A 275 -29.13 -15.55 1.88
N SER A 276 -28.12 -14.92 1.31
CA SER A 276 -27.15 -15.63 0.53
C SER A 276 -25.84 -15.81 1.29
N SER A 277 -25.03 -16.76 0.85
CA SER A 277 -23.70 -17.06 1.38
C SER A 277 -22.80 -17.48 0.22
N ALA A 278 -21.65 -16.82 0.07
CA ALA A 278 -20.73 -17.08 -1.03
C ALA A 278 -19.28 -16.76 -0.64
N ASN A 279 -18.38 -16.96 -1.61
CA ASN A 279 -16.94 -16.67 -1.51
C ASN A 279 -16.30 -17.36 -0.30
N PRO A 280 -16.36 -18.70 -0.24
CA PRO A 280 -15.83 -19.45 0.90
C PRO A 280 -14.29 -19.42 0.93
N SER A 281 -13.72 -19.42 2.13
CA SER A 281 -12.31 -19.72 2.41
C SER A 281 -12.18 -20.62 3.62
N VAL A 282 -11.45 -21.72 3.47
CA VAL A 282 -11.25 -22.70 4.55
C VAL A 282 -9.88 -22.51 5.18
N SER A 283 -9.81 -22.55 6.51
CA SER A 283 -8.54 -22.47 7.24
C SER A 283 -7.61 -23.63 6.90
N ALA A 284 -6.30 -23.40 7.03
CA ALA A 284 -5.28 -24.40 6.69
C ALA A 284 -5.44 -25.71 7.48
N ASP A 285 -5.93 -25.64 8.72
CA ASP A 285 -6.23 -26.81 9.56
C ASP A 285 -7.58 -27.49 9.25
N GLY A 286 -8.36 -26.94 8.31
CA GLY A 286 -9.65 -27.46 7.90
C GLY A 286 -10.77 -27.29 8.92
N LYS A 287 -10.58 -26.49 9.99
CA LYS A 287 -11.52 -26.38 11.11
C LYS A 287 -12.42 -25.15 11.09
N THR A 288 -12.13 -24.16 10.25
CA THR A 288 -12.93 -22.93 10.16
C THR A 288 -13.24 -22.62 8.71
N LEU A 289 -14.49 -22.27 8.43
CA LEU A 289 -14.93 -21.75 7.14
C LEU A 289 -15.28 -20.27 7.29
N TYR A 290 -14.58 -19.42 6.55
CA TYR A 290 -14.89 -18.00 6.36
C TYR A 290 -15.71 -17.84 5.08
N PHE A 291 -16.65 -16.91 5.06
CA PHE A 291 -17.49 -16.65 3.89
C PHE A 291 -18.16 -15.27 3.99
N SER A 292 -18.62 -14.76 2.85
CA SER A 292 -19.42 -13.53 2.77
C SER A 292 -20.92 -13.84 2.87
N SER A 293 -21.70 -13.02 3.56
CA SER A 293 -23.14 -13.21 3.70
C SER A 293 -23.88 -11.93 4.10
N ASN A 294 -25.09 -11.75 3.57
CA ASN A 294 -26.04 -10.70 3.98
C ASN A 294 -27.06 -11.20 5.03
N ARG A 295 -26.68 -12.21 5.82
CA ARG A 295 -27.55 -12.85 6.80
C ARG A 295 -27.94 -11.91 7.94
N THR A 296 -29.00 -12.26 8.66
CA THR A 296 -29.42 -11.54 9.86
C THR A 296 -28.26 -11.40 10.85
N GLY A 297 -28.01 -10.16 11.28
CA GLY A 297 -26.87 -9.80 12.14
C GLY A 297 -25.67 -9.24 11.38
N SER A 298 -25.76 -9.04 10.05
CA SER A 298 -24.76 -8.29 9.29
C SER A 298 -24.88 -6.79 9.61
N MET A 299 -23.75 -6.10 9.55
CA MET A 299 -23.59 -4.67 9.77
C MET A 299 -23.91 -3.89 8.50
N GLY A 300 -23.49 -4.41 7.34
CA GLY A 300 -23.69 -3.78 6.04
C GLY A 300 -24.50 -4.62 5.07
N GLU A 301 -24.31 -4.33 3.78
CA GLU A 301 -24.93 -5.08 2.69
C GLU A 301 -24.42 -6.53 2.66
N THR A 302 -23.11 -6.71 2.84
CA THR A 302 -22.48 -8.03 3.00
C THR A 302 -21.35 -7.95 3.99
N ASP A 303 -21.29 -8.95 4.87
CA ASP A 303 -20.26 -9.05 5.87
C ASP A 303 -19.45 -10.33 5.68
N ILE A 304 -18.21 -10.34 6.19
CA ILE A 304 -17.45 -11.56 6.44
C ILE A 304 -17.95 -12.22 7.72
N TRP A 305 -18.27 -13.50 7.60
CA TRP A 305 -18.65 -14.41 8.67
C TRP A 305 -17.68 -15.57 8.73
N LYS A 306 -17.60 -16.21 9.91
CA LYS A 306 -16.90 -17.48 10.10
C LYS A 306 -17.81 -18.52 10.75
N VAL A 307 -17.47 -19.80 10.58
CA VAL A 307 -18.13 -20.90 11.27
C VAL A 307 -17.16 -22.05 11.51
N ASP A 308 -17.25 -22.68 12.68
CA ASP A 308 -16.49 -23.90 12.99
C ASP A 308 -16.95 -25.08 12.11
N ILE A 309 -16.01 -25.87 11.62
CA ILE A 309 -16.22 -27.17 10.98
C ILE A 309 -16.00 -28.24 12.06
N LYS A 310 -17.10 -28.80 12.58
CA LYS A 310 -17.10 -29.78 13.68
C LYS A 310 -17.04 -31.23 13.21
N GLY A 311 -17.18 -31.45 11.91
CA GLY A 311 -17.13 -32.76 11.24
C GLY A 311 -17.58 -32.64 9.79
N PRO A 312 -17.64 -33.75 9.03
CA PRO A 312 -17.87 -33.71 7.58
C PRO A 312 -19.11 -32.92 7.13
N ASN A 313 -20.20 -32.94 7.91
CA ASN A 313 -21.44 -32.20 7.64
C ASN A 313 -21.98 -31.50 8.92
N SER A 314 -21.09 -31.18 9.85
CA SER A 314 -21.44 -30.59 11.14
C SER A 314 -20.72 -29.27 11.29
N TYR A 315 -21.48 -28.20 11.52
CA TYR A 315 -20.96 -26.84 11.59
C TYR A 315 -21.40 -26.16 12.89
N GLY A 316 -20.59 -25.22 13.36
CA GLY A 316 -20.93 -24.35 14.48
C GLY A 316 -22.04 -23.34 14.16
N LYS A 317 -22.25 -22.41 15.10
CA LYS A 317 -23.08 -21.23 14.84
C LYS A 317 -22.23 -20.23 14.06
N PRO A 318 -22.71 -19.68 12.95
CA PRO A 318 -22.00 -18.62 12.23
C PRO A 318 -21.83 -17.34 13.08
N GLU A 319 -20.64 -16.76 13.02
CA GLU A 319 -20.22 -15.59 13.77
C GLU A 319 -19.76 -14.47 12.82
N ASN A 320 -20.21 -13.24 13.10
CA ASN A 320 -19.81 -12.05 12.34
C ASN A 320 -18.40 -11.63 12.75
N MET A 321 -17.54 -11.26 11.79
CA MET A 321 -16.15 -10.85 12.08
C MET A 321 -16.01 -9.49 12.77
N GLY A 322 -17.11 -8.75 12.91
CA GLY A 322 -17.17 -7.51 13.68
C GLY A 322 -16.54 -6.31 12.96
N PRO A 323 -16.50 -5.15 13.64
CA PRO A 323 -16.27 -3.83 13.04
C PRO A 323 -14.84 -3.57 12.56
N LYS A 324 -13.90 -4.48 12.81
CA LYS A 324 -12.53 -4.41 12.31
C LYS A 324 -12.37 -4.96 10.90
N VAL A 325 -13.35 -5.75 10.47
CA VAL A 325 -13.44 -6.32 9.13
C VAL A 325 -14.64 -5.71 8.42
N ASN A 326 -15.81 -5.76 9.06
CA ASN A 326 -17.10 -5.39 8.46
C ASN A 326 -17.49 -3.94 8.75
N THR A 327 -18.13 -3.32 7.77
CA THR A 327 -18.66 -1.96 7.82
C THR A 327 -20.14 -1.96 7.42
N GLU A 328 -20.77 -0.80 7.26
CA GLU A 328 -22.08 -0.69 6.63
C GLU A 328 -22.05 -0.95 5.11
N GLY A 329 -20.86 -1.10 4.51
CA GLY A 329 -20.66 -1.36 3.09
C GLY A 329 -20.73 -2.85 2.71
N ARG A 330 -19.94 -3.22 1.69
CA ARG A 330 -19.79 -4.60 1.23
C ARG A 330 -18.40 -5.11 1.53
N GLU A 331 -18.31 -6.11 2.40
CA GLU A 331 -17.14 -6.92 2.60
C GLU A 331 -17.33 -8.33 2.04
N SER A 332 -16.35 -8.79 1.27
CA SER A 332 -16.45 -10.04 0.53
C SER A 332 -15.08 -10.68 0.28
N PHE A 333 -15.09 -11.84 -0.38
CA PHE A 333 -13.90 -12.59 -0.78
C PHE A 333 -12.84 -12.78 0.32
N PRO A 334 -13.21 -13.36 1.48
CA PRO A 334 -12.22 -13.66 2.51
C PRO A 334 -11.23 -14.72 2.02
N TYR A 335 -9.98 -14.62 2.46
CA TYR A 335 -8.96 -15.65 2.33
C TYR A 335 -8.09 -15.70 3.58
N ILE A 336 -8.10 -16.81 4.29
CA ILE A 336 -7.32 -17.00 5.53
C ILE A 336 -6.03 -17.77 5.25
N THR A 337 -4.89 -17.24 5.69
CA THR A 337 -3.59 -17.93 5.63
C THR A 337 -3.37 -18.86 6.82
N SER A 338 -2.34 -19.70 6.74
CA SER A 338 -1.92 -20.58 7.84
C SER A 338 -1.38 -19.85 9.07
N ASP A 339 -0.91 -18.61 8.91
CA ASP A 339 -0.44 -17.72 9.99
C ASP A 339 -1.52 -16.74 10.47
N ASN A 340 -2.80 -17.04 10.21
CA ASN A 340 -3.98 -16.27 10.65
C ASN A 340 -4.05 -14.83 10.12
N LYS A 341 -3.51 -14.57 8.93
CA LYS A 341 -3.77 -13.32 8.20
C LYS A 341 -4.99 -13.51 7.32
N LEU A 342 -6.03 -12.72 7.58
CA LEU A 342 -7.24 -12.70 6.79
C LEU A 342 -7.13 -11.59 5.74
N PHE A 343 -7.05 -12.00 4.47
CA PHE A 343 -7.26 -11.11 3.34
C PHE A 343 -8.75 -11.03 3.03
N PHE A 344 -9.24 -9.86 2.63
CA PHE A 344 -10.63 -9.66 2.22
C PHE A 344 -10.75 -8.42 1.33
N SER A 345 -11.87 -8.29 0.62
CA SER A 345 -12.17 -7.12 -0.21
C SER A 345 -13.27 -6.30 0.45
N SER A 346 -13.11 -4.97 0.49
CA SER A 346 -14.09 -4.05 1.07
C SER A 346 -14.31 -2.83 0.17
N GLU A 347 -15.57 -2.41 0.06
CA GLU A 347 -15.95 -1.10 -0.49
C GLU A 347 -16.11 -0.03 0.60
N GLY A 348 -16.24 -0.44 1.87
CA GLY A 348 -16.52 0.42 3.02
C GLY A 348 -15.30 1.11 3.62
N LEU A 349 -14.14 0.46 3.54
CA LEU A 349 -12.88 0.95 4.10
C LEU A 349 -12.20 2.00 3.20
N LYS A 350 -11.19 2.69 3.75
CA LYS A 350 -10.39 3.68 3.00
C LYS A 350 -9.51 3.00 1.97
N GLY A 351 -9.72 3.33 0.71
CA GLY A 351 -8.86 2.87 -0.37
C GLY A 351 -9.01 3.68 -1.65
N PHE A 352 -8.60 3.11 -2.77
CA PHE A 352 -8.42 3.81 -4.03
C PHE A 352 -9.70 3.87 -4.88
N GLY A 353 -10.56 2.86 -4.77
CA GLY A 353 -11.59 2.58 -5.77
C GLY A 353 -12.85 1.95 -5.21
N GLY A 354 -13.41 0.99 -5.96
CA GLY A 354 -14.57 0.20 -5.56
C GLY A 354 -14.16 -0.83 -4.50
N TYR A 355 -14.09 -2.10 -4.86
CA TYR A 355 -13.42 -3.07 -3.99
C TYR A 355 -11.92 -2.78 -3.93
N ASP A 356 -11.40 -2.65 -2.71
CA ASP A 356 -9.97 -2.71 -2.43
C ASP A 356 -9.67 -3.95 -1.57
N VAL A 357 -8.48 -4.54 -1.73
CA VAL A 357 -7.98 -5.66 -0.93
C VAL A 357 -7.34 -5.15 0.37
N TYR A 358 -7.72 -5.76 1.48
CA TYR A 358 -7.18 -5.52 2.81
C TYR A 358 -6.64 -6.80 3.42
N MET A 359 -5.75 -6.66 4.40
CA MET A 359 -5.25 -7.74 5.25
C MET A 359 -5.39 -7.35 6.71
N ILE A 360 -5.84 -8.28 7.55
CA ILE A 360 -5.81 -8.16 9.02
C ILE A 360 -5.14 -9.39 9.63
N ASP A 361 -4.21 -9.15 10.55
CA ASP A 361 -3.60 -10.22 11.35
C ASP A 361 -4.47 -10.53 12.58
N LEU A 362 -5.02 -11.74 12.64
CA LEU A 362 -5.95 -12.17 13.69
C LEU A 362 -5.24 -12.67 14.96
N ASN A 363 -3.92 -12.69 15.03
CA ASN A 363 -3.17 -13.13 16.22
C ASN A 363 -3.13 -12.07 17.35
N GLY A 364 -3.80 -10.92 17.17
CA GLY A 364 -3.85 -9.84 18.14
C GLY A 364 -4.98 -8.86 17.84
N ASP A 365 -4.95 -7.71 18.52
CA ASP A 365 -5.95 -6.65 18.37
C ASP A 365 -5.55 -5.65 17.27
N ASN A 366 -5.32 -6.14 16.05
CA ASN A 366 -4.84 -5.34 14.91
C ASN A 366 -5.98 -4.65 14.16
N GLU A 367 -5.63 -3.67 13.31
CA GLU A 367 -6.54 -3.03 12.34
C GLU A 367 -6.28 -3.60 10.94
N ALA A 368 -7.29 -3.57 10.07
CA ALA A 368 -7.11 -3.96 8.68
C ALA A 368 -6.25 -2.93 7.93
N ILE A 369 -5.26 -3.42 7.17
CA ILE A 369 -4.39 -2.61 6.31
C ILE A 369 -4.77 -2.76 4.85
N ASN A 370 -4.80 -1.66 4.10
CA ASN A 370 -4.99 -1.67 2.65
C ASN A 370 -3.68 -2.15 1.98
N LEU A 371 -3.75 -3.04 0.99
CA LEU A 371 -2.55 -3.58 0.35
C LEU A 371 -1.77 -2.60 -0.55
N GLY A 372 -2.31 -1.41 -0.79
CA GLY A 372 -1.64 -0.36 -1.55
C GLY A 372 -1.59 -0.63 -3.06
N ASP A 373 -1.06 0.34 -3.79
CA ASP A 373 -0.65 0.15 -5.18
C ASP A 373 0.53 -0.84 -5.22
N PRO A 374 0.57 -1.77 -6.19
CA PRO A 374 -0.26 -1.93 -7.39
C PRO A 374 -1.45 -2.89 -7.23
N ILE A 375 -1.62 -3.49 -6.05
CA ILE A 375 -2.71 -4.45 -5.83
C ILE A 375 -4.05 -3.72 -5.90
N ASN A 376 -4.13 -2.58 -5.23
CA ASN A 376 -5.30 -1.73 -5.22
C ASN A 376 -5.14 -0.52 -6.14
N THR A 377 -6.19 -0.20 -6.87
CA THR A 377 -6.27 0.83 -7.90
C THR A 377 -7.61 1.57 -7.78
N SER A 378 -7.86 2.55 -8.63
CA SER A 378 -9.18 3.19 -8.68
C SER A 378 -10.29 2.25 -9.19
N LYS A 379 -10.04 0.97 -9.40
CA LYS A 379 -10.96 0.01 -10.01
C LYS A 379 -11.38 -1.03 -8.96
N ASP A 380 -12.10 -2.07 -9.36
CA ASP A 380 -12.34 -3.18 -8.42
C ASP A 380 -11.11 -4.06 -8.39
N ASP A 381 -10.58 -4.30 -7.19
CA ASP A 381 -9.45 -5.14 -6.89
C ASP A 381 -9.85 -6.09 -5.75
N PHE A 382 -9.97 -7.39 -6.06
CA PHE A 382 -10.66 -8.31 -5.18
C PHE A 382 -10.22 -9.77 -5.30
N SER A 383 -10.75 -10.63 -4.43
CA SER A 383 -10.49 -12.08 -4.44
C SER A 383 -9.01 -12.47 -4.29
N PHE A 384 -8.31 -11.76 -3.41
CA PHE A 384 -6.91 -12.03 -3.12
C PHE A 384 -6.75 -13.37 -2.40
N THR A 385 -5.88 -14.24 -2.90
CA THR A 385 -5.43 -15.47 -2.26
C THR A 385 -3.92 -15.53 -2.23
N PHE A 386 -3.34 -16.33 -1.31
CA PHE A 386 -1.90 -16.40 -1.11
C PHE A 386 -1.42 -17.83 -0.83
N ASN A 387 -0.51 -18.34 -1.67
CA ASN A 387 0.18 -19.60 -1.45
C ASN A 387 1.57 -19.32 -0.85
N ALA A 388 1.75 -19.68 0.42
CA ALA A 388 2.98 -19.43 1.16
C ALA A 388 4.17 -20.30 0.71
N SER A 389 3.91 -21.52 0.21
CA SER A 389 4.96 -22.44 -0.26
C SER A 389 5.62 -21.93 -1.54
N GLN A 390 4.81 -21.43 -2.46
CA GLN A 390 5.25 -20.78 -3.70
C GLN A 390 5.56 -19.29 -3.53
N ASN A 391 5.31 -18.73 -2.34
CA ASN A 391 5.44 -17.32 -2.03
C ASN A 391 4.78 -16.40 -3.08
N VAL A 392 3.54 -16.72 -3.45
CA VAL A 392 2.82 -16.04 -4.54
C VAL A 392 1.35 -15.85 -4.17
N GLY A 393 0.81 -14.68 -4.49
CA GLY A 393 -0.61 -14.37 -4.40
C GLY A 393 -1.29 -14.26 -5.76
N PHE A 394 -2.62 -14.29 -5.73
CA PHE A 394 -3.46 -14.10 -6.91
C PHE A 394 -4.64 -13.22 -6.55
N PHE A 395 -5.06 -12.36 -7.47
CA PHE A 395 -6.25 -11.53 -7.27
C PHE A 395 -6.90 -11.23 -8.62
N ALA A 396 -8.11 -10.68 -8.59
CA ALA A 396 -8.84 -10.23 -9.76
C ALA A 396 -8.92 -8.71 -9.76
N SER A 397 -8.83 -8.13 -10.96
CA SER A 397 -9.03 -6.70 -11.11
C SER A 397 -9.69 -6.34 -12.42
N ASN A 398 -10.54 -5.32 -12.36
CA ASN A 398 -11.27 -4.80 -13.51
C ASN A 398 -10.59 -3.62 -14.22
N ARG A 399 -9.31 -3.39 -13.88
CA ARG A 399 -8.44 -2.32 -14.41
C ARG A 399 -8.28 -2.30 -15.93
N LEU A 400 -8.49 -3.42 -16.63
CA LEU A 400 -8.46 -3.52 -18.09
C LEU A 400 -9.83 -3.53 -18.76
N GLY A 401 -10.91 -3.30 -18.00
CA GLY A 401 -12.26 -3.20 -18.53
C GLY A 401 -13.11 -4.47 -18.41
N THR A 402 -12.56 -5.56 -17.88
CA THR A 402 -13.24 -6.79 -17.43
C THR A 402 -12.46 -7.34 -16.24
N ASP A 403 -13.06 -8.19 -15.40
CA ASP A 403 -12.31 -8.79 -14.29
C ASP A 403 -11.30 -9.79 -14.87
N ASN A 404 -10.01 -9.53 -14.62
CA ASN A 404 -8.91 -10.37 -15.05
C ASN A 404 -8.08 -10.82 -13.86
N LEU A 405 -7.43 -11.97 -13.99
CA LEU A 405 -6.54 -12.51 -12.97
C LEU A 405 -5.14 -11.91 -13.07
N TYR A 406 -4.60 -11.60 -11.91
CA TYR A 406 -3.25 -11.10 -11.70
C TYR A 406 -2.55 -11.98 -10.67
N MET A 407 -1.23 -12.08 -10.81
CA MET A 407 -0.33 -12.64 -9.82
C MET A 407 0.26 -11.49 -8.98
N ALA A 408 0.43 -11.72 -7.69
CA ALA A 408 1.01 -10.81 -6.73
C ALA A 408 2.26 -11.46 -6.10
N THR A 409 3.44 -10.92 -6.35
CA THR A 409 4.69 -11.44 -5.78
C THR A 409 5.11 -10.53 -4.63
N PRO A 410 5.26 -11.03 -3.39
CA PRO A 410 5.69 -10.22 -2.27
C PRO A 410 7.02 -9.53 -2.57
N ILE A 411 7.10 -8.24 -2.30
CA ILE A 411 8.36 -7.52 -2.30
C ILE A 411 9.03 -7.76 -0.97
N CYS A 412 10.28 -8.21 -1.02
CA CYS A 412 11.08 -8.29 0.19
C CYS A 412 11.53 -6.88 0.56
N GLY A 413 10.85 -6.28 1.53
CA GLY A 413 11.18 -4.96 2.09
C GLY A 413 11.65 -5.01 3.53
N VAL A 414 12.62 -4.15 3.88
CA VAL A 414 13.09 -3.88 5.24
C VAL A 414 12.76 -2.43 5.58
N GLU A 415 12.21 -2.19 6.77
CA GLU A 415 12.02 -0.83 7.28
C GLU A 415 13.26 -0.36 8.05
N VAL A 416 14.01 0.58 7.51
CA VAL A 416 15.12 1.25 8.21
C VAL A 416 14.56 2.41 9.00
N ILE A 417 14.47 2.25 10.32
CA ILE A 417 13.97 3.27 11.26
C ILE A 417 15.16 4.01 11.86
N VAL A 418 15.40 5.22 11.38
CA VAL A 418 16.43 6.12 11.87
C VAL A 418 15.88 6.96 13.01
N THR A 419 16.57 7.01 14.14
CA THR A 419 16.31 7.98 15.21
C THR A 419 17.53 8.87 15.35
N VAL A 420 17.35 10.18 15.14
CA VAL A 420 18.43 11.17 15.21
C VAL A 420 18.52 11.78 16.60
N ARG A 421 19.71 11.76 17.19
CA ARG A 421 19.95 12.26 18.54
C ARG A 421 21.27 13.01 18.63
N ASP A 422 21.33 13.87 19.63
CA ASP A 422 22.55 14.49 20.08
C ASP A 422 23.39 13.45 20.83
N LYS A 423 24.60 13.17 20.34
CA LYS A 423 25.49 12.12 20.87
C LYS A 423 25.86 12.33 22.34
N LYS A 424 25.90 13.57 22.81
CA LYS A 424 26.30 13.91 24.19
C LYS A 424 25.15 13.79 25.17
N THR A 425 24.01 14.36 24.82
CA THR A 425 22.87 14.49 25.72
C THR A 425 21.88 13.36 25.57
N GLY A 426 21.95 12.59 24.47
CA GLY A 426 20.96 11.59 24.08
C GLY A 426 19.60 12.17 23.70
N LYS A 427 19.48 13.51 23.63
CA LYS A 427 18.24 14.19 23.27
C LYS A 427 17.95 14.00 21.78
N ILE A 428 16.67 13.83 21.47
CA ILE A 428 16.16 13.71 20.11
C ILE A 428 16.34 15.05 19.38
N ILE A 429 16.75 14.99 18.11
CA ILE A 429 16.86 16.16 17.23
C ILE A 429 15.76 16.09 16.17
N PRO A 430 14.70 16.91 16.27
CA PRO A 430 13.66 16.97 15.23
C PRO A 430 14.16 17.70 13.98
N ALA A 431 13.50 17.50 12.84
CA ALA A 431 13.69 18.26 11.61
C ALA A 431 15.07 18.17 10.92
N GLY A 432 15.86 17.13 11.21
CA GLY A 432 17.10 16.85 10.50
C GLY A 432 16.89 16.29 9.09
N LYS A 433 17.74 16.66 8.12
CA LYS A 433 17.76 15.98 6.81
C LYS A 433 18.53 14.67 6.96
N VAL A 434 17.84 13.58 6.68
CA VAL A 434 18.41 12.23 6.67
C VAL A 434 18.31 11.72 5.24
N ALA A 435 19.33 11.04 4.74
CA ALA A 435 19.32 10.38 3.45
C ALA A 435 19.63 8.89 3.62
N ILE A 436 19.04 8.04 2.79
CA ILE A 436 19.40 6.63 2.66
C ILE A 436 20.18 6.44 1.35
N LEU A 437 21.32 5.78 1.44
CA LEU A 437 22.26 5.58 0.36
C LEU A 437 22.42 4.08 0.07
N ASP A 438 22.59 3.74 -1.21
CA ASP A 438 22.89 2.38 -1.65
C ASP A 438 24.33 1.94 -1.29
N ASP A 439 24.68 0.71 -1.62
CA ASP A 439 26.01 0.10 -1.41
C ASP A 439 27.15 0.82 -2.19
N ARG A 440 26.79 1.71 -3.12
CA ARG A 440 27.70 2.54 -3.92
C ARG A 440 27.71 4.01 -3.46
N ASN A 441 27.06 4.32 -2.34
CA ASN A 441 26.90 5.67 -1.79
C ASN A 441 26.11 6.64 -2.70
N ASN A 442 25.24 6.14 -3.58
CA ASN A 442 24.27 6.98 -4.27
C ASN A 442 23.09 7.24 -3.34
N VAL A 443 22.65 8.49 -3.28
CA VAL A 443 21.45 8.86 -2.53
C VAL A 443 20.22 8.28 -3.24
N ILE A 444 19.50 7.40 -2.56
CA ILE A 444 18.23 6.83 -3.03
C ILE A 444 17.10 7.83 -2.72
N GLU A 445 17.03 8.25 -1.45
CA GLU A 445 15.99 9.14 -0.96
C GLU A 445 16.53 10.03 0.18
N THR A 446 15.94 11.22 0.35
CA THR A 446 16.19 12.12 1.48
C THR A 446 14.87 12.55 2.10
N ARG A 447 14.74 12.39 3.42
CA ARG A 447 13.57 12.80 4.21
C ARG A 447 13.99 13.72 5.36
N THR A 448 13.00 14.42 5.92
CA THR A 448 13.18 15.24 7.12
C THR A 448 12.63 14.50 8.33
N ALA A 449 13.39 14.48 9.42
CA ALA A 449 12.99 13.82 10.66
C ALA A 449 11.75 14.47 11.28
N ASP A 450 10.84 13.64 11.80
CA ASP A 450 9.60 14.08 12.42
C ASP A 450 9.81 14.77 13.78
N ALA A 451 8.72 15.10 14.48
CA ALA A 451 8.77 15.71 15.81
C ALA A 451 9.45 14.83 16.87
N ASN A 452 9.58 13.52 16.63
CA ASN A 452 10.28 12.55 17.46
C ASN A 452 11.69 12.25 16.93
N GLY A 453 12.20 13.05 15.98
CA GLY A 453 13.51 12.87 15.34
C GLY A 453 13.63 11.55 14.57
N LYS A 454 12.50 10.98 14.13
CA LYS A 454 12.46 9.72 13.40
C LYS A 454 12.29 9.92 11.90
N VAL A 455 12.94 9.05 11.14
CA VAL A 455 12.73 8.85 9.71
C VAL A 455 12.66 7.36 9.45
N THR A 456 11.65 6.90 8.72
CA THR A 456 11.57 5.52 8.25
C THR A 456 11.81 5.48 6.74
N TYR A 457 12.64 4.56 6.28
CA TYR A 457 12.80 4.19 4.87
C TYR A 457 12.36 2.75 4.67
N SER A 458 11.80 2.44 3.51
CA SER A 458 11.62 1.05 3.08
C SER A 458 12.60 0.76 1.97
N VAL A 459 13.41 -0.28 2.17
CA VAL A 459 14.50 -0.65 1.27
C VAL A 459 14.44 -2.14 0.94
N ASP A 460 15.14 -2.56 -0.11
CA ASP A 460 15.16 -3.97 -0.50
C ASP A 460 15.84 -4.82 0.57
N CYS A 461 15.39 -6.06 0.72
CA CYS A 461 16.06 -7.03 1.57
C CYS A 461 17.49 -7.34 1.11
N ASP A 462 18.26 -7.92 2.04
CA ASP A 462 19.57 -8.53 1.79
C ASP A 462 20.60 -7.59 1.14
N THR A 463 20.34 -6.28 1.21
CA THR A 463 21.17 -5.20 0.70
C THR A 463 21.65 -4.33 1.85
N ASP A 464 22.94 -3.98 1.85
CA ASP A 464 23.52 -3.09 2.85
C ASP A 464 23.25 -1.63 2.44
N TYR A 465 22.82 -0.81 3.39
CA TYR A 465 22.55 0.60 3.17
C TYR A 465 23.34 1.48 4.14
N THR A 466 23.49 2.75 3.77
CA THR A 466 24.07 3.77 4.64
C THR A 466 23.08 4.90 4.87
N VAL A 467 22.88 5.28 6.12
CA VAL A 467 22.11 6.44 6.51
C VAL A 467 23.05 7.63 6.68
N GLN A 468 22.87 8.68 5.90
CA GLN A 468 23.57 9.94 6.07
C GLN A 468 22.66 10.94 6.80
N ALA A 469 23.08 11.45 7.95
CA ALA A 469 22.33 12.48 8.66
C ALA A 469 23.09 13.82 8.62
N SER A 470 22.43 14.86 8.12
CA SER A 470 22.97 16.21 7.97
C SER A 470 22.01 17.21 8.61
N ILE A 471 22.41 17.77 9.74
CA ILE A 471 21.60 18.68 10.55
C ILE A 471 22.41 19.93 10.87
N GLU A 472 21.77 21.09 10.77
CA GLU A 472 22.36 22.37 11.16
C GLU A 472 22.82 22.34 12.63
N GLY A 473 24.03 22.85 12.90
CA GLY A 473 24.64 22.81 14.23
C GLY A 473 25.32 21.47 14.58
N TYR A 474 25.25 20.46 13.73
CA TYR A 474 25.86 19.15 13.94
C TYR A 474 26.79 18.75 12.79
N LYS A 475 27.81 17.95 13.08
CA LYS A 475 28.68 17.35 12.08
C LYS A 475 27.88 16.32 11.28
N THR A 476 27.92 16.42 9.95
CA THR A 476 27.33 15.39 9.08
C THR A 476 28.05 14.05 9.27
N ASP A 477 27.30 12.96 9.44
CA ASP A 477 27.86 11.63 9.65
C ASP A 477 27.05 10.53 8.94
N ASN A 478 27.69 9.38 8.76
CA ASN A 478 27.13 8.21 8.09
C ASN A 478 27.00 7.04 9.09
N PHE A 479 25.86 6.36 9.06
CA PHE A 479 25.52 5.26 9.96
C PHE A 479 25.13 4.03 9.13
N PRO A 480 25.73 2.86 9.38
CA PRO A 480 25.37 1.65 8.64
C PRO A 480 23.96 1.21 9.00
N ALA A 481 23.20 0.79 7.99
CA ALA A 481 21.97 0.03 8.14
C ALA A 481 22.25 -1.39 7.63
N GLU A 482 22.42 -2.33 8.57
CA GLU A 482 22.76 -3.72 8.25
C GLU A 482 21.66 -4.35 7.40
N LYS A 483 22.07 -5.09 6.36
CA LYS A 483 21.12 -5.88 5.56
C LYS A 483 20.31 -6.83 6.43
N LYS A 484 19.06 -7.00 6.05
CA LYS A 484 18.12 -7.88 6.73
C LYS A 484 17.16 -8.50 5.72
N HIS A 485 16.57 -9.63 6.08
CA HIS A 485 15.50 -10.25 5.30
C HIS A 485 14.17 -9.98 6.00
N GLY A 486 13.51 -8.89 5.61
CA GLY A 486 12.25 -8.43 6.20
C GLY A 486 12.37 -7.76 7.58
N GLY A 487 11.26 -7.17 8.04
CA GLY A 487 11.15 -6.53 9.36
C GLY A 487 11.87 -5.19 9.45
N GLU A 488 12.27 -4.80 10.66
CA GLU A 488 12.83 -3.47 10.94
C GLU A 488 14.35 -3.51 11.24
N VAL A 489 15.07 -2.50 10.79
CA VAL A 489 16.45 -2.18 11.17
C VAL A 489 16.45 -0.82 11.84
N ALA A 490 16.75 -0.80 13.14
CA ALA A 490 16.85 0.45 13.89
C ALA A 490 18.26 1.05 13.77
N VAL A 491 18.35 2.30 13.32
CA VAL A 491 19.61 3.04 13.21
C VAL A 491 19.58 4.22 14.16
N MET A 492 20.52 4.27 15.11
CA MET A 492 20.68 5.40 16.01
C MET A 492 21.73 6.36 15.41
N ALA A 493 21.24 7.45 14.80
CA ALA A 493 22.08 8.49 14.24
C ALA A 493 22.49 9.47 15.35
N ASP A 494 23.50 9.10 16.13
CA ASP A 494 24.03 9.91 17.23
C ASP A 494 25.05 10.93 16.70
N LEU A 495 24.61 12.17 16.51
CA LEU A 495 25.39 13.24 15.89
C LEU A 495 26.20 14.06 16.89
N GLU A 496 27.40 14.45 16.49
CA GLU A 496 28.30 15.31 17.25
C GLU A 496 27.98 16.79 17.02
N PRO A 497 27.70 17.59 18.08
CA PRO A 497 27.52 19.03 17.95
C PRO A 497 28.78 19.71 17.38
N LEU A 498 28.60 20.67 16.48
CA LEU A 498 29.71 21.46 15.93
C LEU A 498 30.42 22.32 17.00
N ASP A 499 29.71 22.67 18.07
CA ASP A 499 30.24 23.41 19.22
C ASP A 499 31.44 22.72 19.87
N ASP A 500 31.52 21.39 19.76
CA ASP A 500 32.63 20.61 20.31
C ASP A 500 33.93 20.79 19.55
N LEU A 501 33.83 21.24 18.29
CA LEU A 501 35.00 21.66 17.52
C LEU A 501 35.52 23.01 18.01
N ILE A 502 34.74 23.81 18.74
CA ILE A 502 35.15 25.12 19.23
C ILE A 502 35.75 24.98 20.63
N VAL A 503 37.08 25.10 20.73
CA VAL A 503 37.80 25.05 22.01
C VAL A 503 38.50 26.38 22.24
N GLY A 504 37.97 27.17 23.19
CA GLY A 504 38.48 28.50 23.48
C GLY A 504 38.30 29.44 22.30
N ASP A 505 39.41 29.94 21.76
CA ASP A 505 39.48 30.83 20.60
C ASP A 505 39.77 30.07 19.29
N ARG A 506 39.57 28.75 19.23
CA ARG A 506 39.96 27.93 18.08
C ARG A 506 38.90 26.95 17.63
N VAL A 507 38.87 26.68 16.33
CA VAL A 507 38.18 25.51 15.75
C VAL A 507 39.21 24.38 15.60
N VAL A 508 39.00 23.29 16.32
CA VAL A 508 39.87 22.13 16.38
C VAL A 508 39.41 21.09 15.35
N LEU A 509 40.25 20.86 14.35
CA LEU A 509 40.08 19.82 13.34
C LEU A 509 41.17 18.75 13.50
N ASN A 510 40.98 17.60 12.85
CA ASN A 510 42.09 16.66 12.67
C ASN A 510 43.16 17.27 11.76
N SER A 511 44.35 16.66 11.77
CA SER A 511 45.47 17.10 10.94
C SER A 511 45.08 17.18 9.46
N ILE A 512 45.24 18.36 8.86
CA ILE A 512 45.02 18.58 7.44
C ILE A 512 46.31 18.21 6.71
N TYR A 513 46.28 17.07 6.00
CA TYR A 513 47.43 16.56 5.29
C TYR A 513 47.62 17.27 3.94
N PHE A 514 48.84 17.78 3.75
CA PHE A 514 49.35 18.25 2.47
C PHE A 514 50.46 17.31 2.02
N GLU A 515 50.53 17.00 0.72
CA GLU A 515 51.68 16.30 0.18
C GLU A 515 52.97 17.12 0.37
N TYR A 516 54.10 16.42 0.47
CA TYR A 516 55.42 17.06 0.57
C TYR A 516 55.64 18.00 -0.61
N ASP A 517 56.04 19.24 -0.32
CA ASP A 517 56.27 20.31 -1.32
C ASP A 517 55.05 20.70 -2.18
N LYS A 518 53.82 20.43 -1.70
CA LYS A 518 52.58 20.86 -2.37
C LYS A 518 51.65 21.63 -1.43
N SER A 519 50.82 22.47 -2.05
CA SER A 519 49.79 23.29 -1.41
C SER A 519 48.35 22.92 -1.85
N ASN A 520 48.18 21.91 -2.70
CA ASN A 520 46.85 21.46 -3.15
C ASN A 520 46.08 20.74 -2.03
N ILE A 521 44.79 21.02 -1.90
CA ILE A 521 43.89 20.34 -0.95
C ILE A 521 43.59 18.93 -1.48
N THR A 522 43.95 17.91 -0.70
CA THR A 522 43.60 16.52 -0.98
C THR A 522 42.12 16.24 -0.64
N PRO A 523 41.49 15.17 -1.17
CA PRO A 523 40.12 14.81 -0.78
C PRO A 523 39.95 14.59 0.73
N GLN A 524 40.97 14.03 1.40
CA GLN A 524 40.96 13.86 2.86
C GLN A 524 41.04 15.21 3.59
N ALA A 525 41.87 16.14 3.11
CA ALA A 525 41.95 17.50 3.64
C ALA A 525 40.64 18.27 3.41
N ALA A 526 40.00 18.10 2.25
CA ALA A 526 38.70 18.66 1.93
C ALA A 526 37.60 18.18 2.90
N PHE A 527 37.57 16.88 3.20
CA PHE A 527 36.63 16.29 4.17
C PHE A 527 36.79 16.91 5.57
N GLU A 528 38.02 17.11 6.05
CA GLU A 528 38.26 17.77 7.33
C GLU A 528 37.92 19.28 7.28
N LEU A 529 38.25 19.97 6.20
CA LEU A 529 37.92 21.39 6.00
C LEU A 529 36.42 21.66 5.88
N ASN A 530 35.63 20.70 5.41
CA ASN A 530 34.17 20.82 5.38
C ASN A 530 33.58 21.00 6.78
N LYS A 531 34.19 20.42 7.81
CA LYS A 531 33.75 20.65 9.20
C LYS A 531 33.93 22.11 9.62
N LEU A 532 35.01 22.76 9.20
CA LEU A 532 35.20 24.20 9.42
C LEU A 532 34.15 25.02 8.66
N VAL A 533 33.86 24.64 7.41
CA VAL A 533 32.80 25.27 6.62
C VAL A 533 31.45 25.15 7.33
N ASP A 534 31.12 23.98 7.87
CA ASP A 534 29.87 23.73 8.59
C ASP A 534 29.78 24.57 9.87
N VAL A 535 30.88 24.69 10.63
CA VAL A 535 30.99 25.60 11.78
C VAL A 535 30.74 27.04 11.33
N MET A 536 31.42 27.52 10.29
CA MET A 536 31.28 28.90 9.82
C MET A 536 29.90 29.20 9.21
N LYS A 537 29.21 28.20 8.66
CA LYS A 537 27.80 28.33 8.22
C LYS A 537 26.86 28.45 9.42
N SER A 538 27.07 27.62 10.44
CA SER A 538 26.26 27.62 11.68
C SER A 538 26.48 28.88 12.53
N TYR A 539 27.61 29.56 12.35
CA TYR A 539 27.97 30.80 13.04
C TYR A 539 28.23 31.94 12.06
N PRO A 540 27.19 32.65 11.56
CA PRO A 540 27.33 33.63 10.48
C PRO A 540 28.25 34.84 10.76
N GLU A 541 28.43 35.19 12.03
CA GLU A 541 29.30 36.30 12.46
C GLU A 541 30.77 35.88 12.67
N MET A 542 31.04 34.56 12.66
CA MET A 542 32.36 34.04 12.93
C MET A 542 33.36 34.41 11.84
N VAL A 543 34.51 34.93 12.24
CA VAL A 543 35.66 35.26 11.41
C VAL A 543 36.86 34.45 11.86
N ILE A 544 37.50 33.75 10.94
CA ILE A 544 38.61 32.81 11.20
C ILE A 544 39.91 33.30 10.55
N GLU A 545 41.03 33.18 11.27
CA GLU A 545 42.38 33.20 10.71
C GLU A 545 42.91 31.76 10.61
N ALA A 546 43.14 31.29 9.38
CA ALA A 546 43.79 30.01 9.10
C ALA A 546 45.32 30.19 9.15
N GLN A 547 45.94 29.64 10.19
CA GLN A 547 47.38 29.72 10.43
C GLN A 547 48.05 28.42 9.95
N ALA A 548 48.97 28.52 9.00
CA ALA A 548 49.72 27.37 8.51
C ALA A 548 51.15 27.37 9.06
N HIS A 549 51.62 26.18 9.46
CA HIS A 549 52.95 25.97 10.02
C HIS A 549 53.69 24.85 9.27
N THR A 550 55.02 24.96 9.23
CA THR A 550 55.90 23.91 8.72
C THR A 550 56.65 23.23 9.87
N ASP A 551 57.36 22.15 9.54
CA ASP A 551 58.41 21.66 10.43
C ASP A 551 59.72 22.44 10.22
N SER A 552 60.75 22.12 11.03
CA SER A 552 62.05 22.80 11.05
C SER A 552 62.99 22.41 9.90
N ARG A 553 62.53 21.64 8.91
CA ARG A 553 63.36 21.20 7.78
C ARG A 553 63.20 22.17 6.61
N GLY A 554 64.33 22.61 6.07
CA GLY A 554 64.37 23.60 4.98
C GLY A 554 64.89 24.94 5.48
N SER A 555 64.97 25.93 4.59
CA SER A 555 65.31 27.30 5.00
C SER A 555 64.07 28.04 5.49
N ASP A 556 64.26 29.01 6.39
CA ASP A 556 63.20 29.89 6.90
C ASP A 556 62.36 30.50 5.76
N ASP A 557 63.03 31.01 4.72
CA ASP A 557 62.40 31.60 3.54
C ASP A 557 61.53 30.61 2.77
N TYR A 558 61.98 29.36 2.66
CA TYR A 558 61.23 28.28 2.02
C TYR A 558 59.99 27.92 2.86
N ASN A 559 60.18 27.71 4.16
CA ASN A 559 59.12 27.35 5.10
C ASN A 559 58.05 28.45 5.23
N MET A 560 58.47 29.72 5.22
CA MET A 560 57.56 30.85 5.18
C MET A 560 56.72 30.86 3.90
N LYS A 561 57.34 30.70 2.72
CA LYS A 561 56.59 30.63 1.44
C LYS A 561 55.64 29.45 1.39
N LEU A 562 56.07 28.27 1.85
CA LEU A 562 55.27 27.05 1.82
C LEU A 562 54.04 27.16 2.73
N SER A 563 54.21 27.66 3.96
CA SER A 563 53.10 27.88 4.88
C SER A 563 52.12 28.94 4.34
N GLU A 564 52.61 30.05 3.79
CA GLU A 564 51.75 31.09 3.21
C GLU A 564 50.90 30.53 2.05
N GLN A 565 51.48 29.71 1.19
CA GLN A 565 50.76 29.04 0.12
C GLN A 565 49.69 28.08 0.66
N ARG A 566 50.00 27.30 1.70
CA ARG A 566 49.03 26.38 2.33
C ARG A 566 47.87 27.12 2.97
N ALA A 567 48.14 28.20 3.71
CA ALA A 567 47.10 29.03 4.31
C ALA A 567 46.17 29.63 3.24
N LYS A 568 46.75 30.09 2.12
CA LYS A 568 45.99 30.59 0.98
C LYS A 568 45.12 29.50 0.34
N SER A 569 45.63 28.29 0.17
CA SER A 569 44.85 27.16 -0.39
C SER A 569 43.67 26.78 0.50
N VAL A 570 43.88 26.72 1.82
CA VAL A 570 42.82 26.46 2.81
C VAL A 570 41.72 27.52 2.72
N MET A 571 42.11 28.78 2.73
CA MET A 571 41.20 29.92 2.61
C MET A 571 40.43 29.89 1.28
N GLN A 572 41.10 29.62 0.16
CA GLN A 572 40.45 29.48 -1.15
C GLN A 572 39.43 28.34 -1.18
N TYR A 573 39.75 27.21 -0.54
CA TYR A 573 38.83 26.10 -0.42
C TYR A 573 37.58 26.49 0.39
N VAL A 574 37.75 27.07 1.58
CA VAL A 574 36.61 27.48 2.42
C VAL A 574 35.72 28.50 1.70
N VAL A 575 36.32 29.44 0.97
CA VAL A 575 35.58 30.41 0.13
C VAL A 575 34.85 29.71 -1.02
N SER A 576 35.46 28.72 -1.67
CA SER A 576 34.80 27.97 -2.74
C SER A 576 33.59 27.16 -2.26
N GLN A 577 33.53 26.84 -0.96
CA GLN A 577 32.37 26.20 -0.32
C GLN A 577 31.27 27.19 0.13
N GLY A 578 31.39 28.47 -0.25
CA GLY A 578 30.35 29.49 -0.07
C GLY A 578 30.52 30.39 1.16
N ILE A 579 31.66 30.34 1.85
CA ILE A 579 31.96 31.29 2.94
C ILE A 579 32.47 32.62 2.35
N SER A 580 31.97 33.74 2.86
CA SER A 580 32.39 35.08 2.42
C SER A 580 33.90 35.28 2.61
N ARG A 581 34.55 35.92 1.63
CA ARG A 581 36.01 36.15 1.62
C ARG A 581 36.49 36.93 2.83
N GLU A 582 35.66 37.82 3.36
CA GLU A 582 35.90 38.69 4.51
C GLU A 582 35.89 37.94 5.84
N ARG A 583 35.31 36.72 5.86
CA ARG A 583 35.16 35.90 7.05
C ARG A 583 36.31 34.92 7.29
N ILE A 584 37.25 34.81 6.35
CA ILE A 584 38.43 33.96 6.52
C ILE A 584 39.69 34.64 5.99
N THR A 585 40.73 34.73 6.81
CA THR A 585 42.08 35.12 6.41
C THR A 585 43.01 33.93 6.49
N GLY A 586 44.10 33.95 5.71
CA GLY A 586 45.15 32.93 5.76
C GLY A 586 46.49 33.59 6.03
N LYS A 587 47.30 33.00 6.91
CA LYS A 587 48.65 33.48 7.23
C LYS A 587 49.63 32.33 7.44
N GLY A 588 50.75 32.37 6.74
CA GLY A 588 51.88 31.49 6.94
C GLY A 588 52.76 31.94 8.11
N TYR A 589 53.22 30.98 8.91
CA TYR A 589 54.14 31.23 10.02
C TYR A 589 55.47 30.48 9.87
N GLY A 590 55.65 29.72 8.79
CA GLY A 590 56.80 28.83 8.61
C GLY A 590 57.03 27.96 9.83
N GLU A 591 58.30 27.85 10.24
CA GLU A 591 58.74 27.11 11.42
C GLU A 591 58.83 27.97 12.69
N THR A 592 58.43 29.25 12.63
CA THR A 592 58.67 30.23 13.70
C THR A 592 57.87 29.97 14.98
N MET A 593 56.82 29.15 14.91
CA MET A 593 55.97 28.78 16.05
C MET A 593 55.77 27.26 16.12
N PRO A 594 56.82 26.49 16.48
CA PRO A 594 56.74 25.04 16.55
C PRO A 594 55.88 24.61 17.74
N LYS A 595 55.03 23.61 17.53
CA LYS A 595 54.22 22.99 18.59
C LYS A 595 55.06 22.08 19.48
N VAL A 596 56.04 21.41 18.87
CA VAL A 596 57.07 20.61 19.54
C VAL A 596 58.42 21.25 19.23
N ASN A 597 59.10 21.73 20.26
CA ASN A 597 60.43 22.31 20.13
C ASN A 597 61.50 21.25 20.40
N CYS A 598 61.98 20.62 19.32
CA CYS A 598 62.97 19.53 19.35
C CYS A 598 64.29 19.90 18.64
N GLY A 599 64.48 21.16 18.25
CA GLY A 599 65.65 21.61 17.48
C GLY A 599 65.85 20.78 16.20
N ASP A 600 67.08 20.33 15.98
CA ASP A 600 67.47 19.51 14.82
C ASP A 600 67.16 18.01 14.99
N ASN A 601 66.68 17.58 16.17
CA ASN A 601 66.52 16.17 16.53
C ASN A 601 65.05 15.71 16.59
N CYS A 602 64.14 16.41 15.91
CA CYS A 602 62.75 16.02 15.85
C CYS A 602 62.58 14.65 15.17
N THR A 603 61.81 13.78 15.79
CA THR A 603 61.29 12.58 15.14
C THR A 603 60.29 12.94 14.04
N GLU A 604 60.01 12.03 13.11
CA GLU A 604 59.02 12.29 12.06
C GLU A 604 57.61 12.54 12.62
N GLU A 605 57.26 11.90 13.74
CA GLU A 605 55.99 12.17 14.43
C GLU A 605 55.91 13.59 15.00
N GLU A 606 57.02 14.13 15.52
CA GLU A 606 57.10 15.50 16.02
C GLU A 606 57.09 16.51 14.88
N HIS A 607 57.81 16.21 13.79
CA HIS A 607 57.70 17.00 12.56
C HIS A 607 56.26 17.01 12.03
N ALA A 608 55.55 15.89 12.04
CA ALA A 608 54.14 15.83 11.65
C ALA A 608 53.23 16.69 12.53
N LYS A 609 53.51 16.77 13.84
CA LYS A 609 52.79 17.68 14.76
C LYS A 609 53.06 19.15 14.47
N ASN A 610 54.26 19.49 13.99
CA ASN A 610 54.62 20.86 13.62
C ASN A 610 54.03 21.28 12.27
N ARG A 611 53.94 20.36 11.30
CA ARG A 611 53.24 20.54 10.01
C ARG A 611 51.72 20.54 10.21
N ARG A 612 51.18 21.65 10.68
CA ARG A 612 49.77 21.77 11.06
C ARG A 612 49.11 23.02 10.50
N ASN A 613 47.79 23.01 10.55
CA ASN A 613 46.98 24.21 10.38
C ASN A 613 46.19 24.44 11.66
N GLU A 614 46.09 25.69 12.08
CA GLU A 614 45.29 26.12 13.22
C GLU A 614 44.24 27.13 12.74
N PHE A 615 43.04 27.08 13.30
CA PHE A 615 41.92 27.93 12.91
C PHE A 615 41.52 28.79 14.10
N VAL A 616 41.99 30.03 14.11
CA VAL A 616 41.80 30.96 15.23
C VAL A 616 40.58 31.85 14.97
N ILE A 617 39.70 31.95 15.96
CA ILE A 617 38.49 32.76 15.94
C ILE A 617 38.88 34.20 16.30
N ILE A 618 38.79 35.10 15.33
CA ILE A 618 39.09 36.53 15.49
C ILE A 618 37.86 37.30 15.95
N LYS A 619 36.68 36.84 15.52
CA LYS A 619 35.37 37.35 15.90
C LYS A 619 34.40 36.16 15.93
N ARG A 620 33.51 36.10 16.92
CA ARG A 620 32.49 35.05 17.03
C ARG A 620 31.11 35.60 16.71
#